data_AF-A0A2V5R6R0-F1
#
_entry.id   AF-A0A2V5R6R0-F1
#
_cell.length_a   1.000
_cell.length_b   1.000
_cell.length_c   1.000
_cell.angle_alpha   90.00
_cell.angle_beta   90.00
_cell.angle_gamma   90.00
#
_symmetry.space_group_name_H-M   'P 1'
#
loop_
_entity.id
_entity.type
_entity.pdbx_description
1 polymer ?
#
loop_
_entity_poly.entity_id
_entity_poly.type
_entity_poly.pdbx_seq_one_letter_code
_entity_poly.pdbx_strand_id
1 'polypeptide(L)'
;MNVKELRPIDGLKLSAEYRTVLRPGEAESDLCGNVHHLPRFFYKVGSWEDAHKIRPAPHFTLAELMLVDCREAELLLHQFPHYVPCAIVLLATFLENFRREVNAPVFISANGGYRSPAHQIGGAKSIHAWGTAANIYRVGDTFLHDAKSIKRYGAIASCLSEAVLVRPFGPGAGKTDDHLHLDLGFVRMTPRQCSEAT
;
A
#
# COMPACT_ATOMS: atom_id res chain seq x y z
N MET A 1 15.53 -14.61 0.70
CA MET A 1 14.64 -13.74 -0.10
C MET A 1 15.47 -13.19 -1.26
N ASN A 2 15.11 -13.47 -2.52
CA ASN A 2 15.85 -12.93 -3.65
C ASN A 2 15.10 -11.72 -4.20
N VAL A 3 15.37 -10.55 -3.63
CA VAL A 3 14.91 -9.23 -4.15
C VAL A 3 15.34 -9.04 -5.63
N LYS A 4 16.20 -9.92 -6.17
CA LYS A 4 16.61 -9.96 -7.59
C LYS A 4 15.45 -10.10 -8.59
N GLU A 5 14.27 -10.57 -8.20
CA GLU A 5 13.14 -10.68 -9.14
C GLU A 5 12.35 -9.38 -9.30
N LEU A 6 12.36 -8.51 -8.30
CA LEU A 6 11.68 -7.22 -8.36
C LEU A 6 12.56 -6.22 -9.11
N ARG A 7 12.22 -5.97 -10.38
CA ARG A 7 12.91 -4.98 -11.20
C ARG A 7 12.35 -3.58 -10.92
N PRO A 8 13.12 -2.68 -10.28
CA PRO A 8 12.70 -1.31 -10.14
C PRO A 8 12.72 -0.62 -11.51
N ILE A 9 11.75 0.24 -11.73
CA ILE A 9 11.64 1.09 -12.91
C ILE A 9 11.39 2.54 -12.48
N ASP A 10 11.86 3.46 -13.30
CA ASP A 10 11.55 4.88 -13.17
C ASP A 10 10.23 5.17 -13.87
N GLY A 11 9.23 5.63 -13.12
CA GLY A 11 7.90 5.96 -13.62
C GLY A 11 7.92 7.06 -14.68
N LEU A 12 8.93 7.95 -14.67
CA LEU A 12 9.08 8.98 -15.71
C LEU A 12 9.35 8.38 -17.10
N LYS A 13 9.85 7.14 -17.16
CA LYS A 13 10.17 6.43 -18.41
C LYS A 13 9.02 5.56 -18.93
N LEU A 14 7.87 5.58 -18.25
CA LEU A 14 6.66 4.87 -18.70
C LEU A 14 5.98 5.59 -19.87
N SER A 15 5.06 4.89 -20.55
CA SER A 15 4.22 5.49 -21.59
C SER A 15 3.40 6.65 -21.01
N ALA A 16 2.95 7.56 -21.88
CA ALA A 16 2.12 8.70 -21.45
C ALA A 16 0.87 8.25 -20.68
N GLU A 17 0.20 7.19 -21.13
CA GLU A 17 -0.99 6.61 -20.51
C GLU A 17 -0.72 6.17 -19.05
N TYR A 18 0.37 5.45 -18.82
CA TYR A 18 0.76 5.06 -17.46
C TYR A 18 1.17 6.26 -16.60
N ARG A 19 1.87 7.25 -17.17
CA ARG A 19 2.23 8.46 -16.42
C ARG A 19 1.02 9.28 -16.01
N THR A 20 -0.04 9.31 -16.84
CA THR A 20 -1.29 9.99 -16.51
C THR A 20 -1.97 9.36 -15.30
N VAL A 21 -1.98 8.02 -15.17
CA VAL A 21 -2.66 7.34 -14.06
C VAL A 21 -1.77 7.22 -12.79
N LEU A 22 -0.46 7.10 -12.97
CA LEU A 22 0.50 6.92 -11.86
C LEU A 22 1.12 8.22 -11.34
N ARG A 23 1.05 9.31 -12.11
CA ARG A 23 1.53 10.66 -11.74
C ARG A 23 2.91 10.66 -11.08
N PRO A 24 3.92 10.00 -11.68
CA PRO A 24 5.17 9.65 -11.01
C PRO A 24 5.95 10.89 -10.56
N GLY A 25 6.12 11.03 -9.25
CA GLY A 25 6.87 12.15 -8.68
C GLY A 25 6.15 13.50 -8.70
N GLU A 26 4.88 13.57 -9.12
CA GLU A 26 4.11 14.81 -9.06
C GLU A 26 3.84 15.23 -7.61
N ALA A 27 3.76 16.54 -7.38
CA ALA A 27 3.35 17.10 -6.09
C ALA A 27 1.84 16.95 -5.88
N GLU A 28 1.44 16.62 -4.65
CA GLU A 28 0.05 16.51 -4.23
C GLU A 28 -0.11 16.97 -2.79
N SER A 29 -1.25 17.57 -2.46
CA SER A 29 -1.53 18.04 -1.10
C SER A 29 -2.34 17.02 -0.32
N ASP A 30 -1.93 16.74 0.91
CA ASP A 30 -2.73 15.96 1.85
C ASP A 30 -3.96 16.75 2.34
N LEU A 31 -4.78 16.12 3.20
CA LEU A 31 -5.99 16.73 3.76
C LEU A 31 -5.71 17.92 4.69
N CYS A 32 -4.47 18.07 5.17
CA CYS A 32 -4.01 19.18 5.99
C CYS A 32 -3.34 20.29 5.16
N GLY A 33 -3.22 20.11 3.84
CA GLY A 33 -2.57 21.05 2.94
C GLY A 33 -1.05 20.91 2.86
N ASN A 34 -0.44 19.90 3.52
CA ASN A 34 0.99 19.66 3.36
C ASN A 34 1.26 19.07 1.98
N VAL A 35 2.32 19.54 1.33
CA VAL A 35 2.71 19.06 0.01
C VAL A 35 3.64 17.86 0.13
N HIS A 36 3.24 16.78 -0.52
CA HIS A 36 4.03 15.56 -0.69
C HIS A 36 4.26 15.32 -2.17
N HIS A 37 5.18 14.41 -2.48
CA HIS A 37 5.35 13.97 -3.85
C HIS A 37 4.94 12.50 -3.95
N LEU A 38 4.24 12.16 -5.02
CA LEU A 38 3.85 10.78 -5.31
C LEU A 38 5.10 9.90 -5.58
N PRO A 39 4.97 8.58 -5.44
CA PRO A 39 6.06 7.67 -5.80
C PRO A 39 6.51 7.86 -7.25
N ARG A 40 7.83 7.88 -7.47
CA ARG A 40 8.43 7.89 -8.81
C ARG A 40 8.91 6.51 -9.25
N PHE A 41 9.39 5.70 -8.31
CA PHE A 41 9.96 4.39 -8.61
C PHE A 41 8.98 3.28 -8.26
N PHE A 42 8.82 2.35 -9.20
CA PHE A 42 7.86 1.26 -9.10
C PHE A 42 8.52 -0.08 -9.37
N TYR A 43 7.95 -1.15 -8.82
CA TYR A 43 8.21 -2.49 -9.32
C TYR A 43 7.19 -2.83 -10.41
N LYS A 44 7.68 -3.41 -11.51
CA LYS A 44 6.84 -3.92 -12.59
C LYS A 44 6.30 -5.30 -12.24
N VAL A 45 5.00 -5.49 -12.39
CA VAL A 45 4.30 -6.77 -12.20
C VAL A 45 3.70 -7.18 -13.54
N GLY A 46 4.07 -8.35 -14.05
CA GLY A 46 3.70 -8.80 -15.39
C GLY A 46 2.32 -9.45 -15.48
N SER A 47 1.83 -10.02 -14.39
CA SER A 47 0.54 -10.71 -14.32
C SER A 47 0.10 -10.90 -12.86
N TRP A 48 -1.17 -11.27 -12.65
CA TRP A 48 -1.63 -11.70 -11.32
C TRP A 48 -0.94 -12.99 -10.84
N GLU A 49 -0.60 -13.89 -11.76
CA GLU A 49 0.17 -15.09 -11.43
C GLU A 49 1.54 -14.74 -10.85
N ASP A 50 2.23 -13.75 -11.44
CA ASP A 50 3.49 -13.23 -10.90
C ASP A 50 3.26 -12.60 -9.53
N ALA A 51 2.22 -11.78 -9.38
CA ALA A 51 1.89 -11.10 -8.13
C ALA A 51 1.63 -12.09 -6.96
N HIS A 52 1.06 -13.27 -7.25
CA HIS A 52 0.85 -14.34 -6.26
C HIS A 52 2.13 -15.10 -5.88
N LYS A 53 3.14 -15.10 -6.75
CA LYS A 53 4.44 -15.74 -6.49
C LYS A 53 5.41 -14.83 -5.77
N ILE A 54 5.37 -13.52 -6.08
CA ILE A 54 6.24 -12.52 -5.48
C ILE A 54 5.86 -12.32 -4.01
N ARG A 55 6.82 -12.48 -3.11
CA ARG A 55 6.67 -12.31 -1.66
C ARG A 55 7.58 -11.20 -1.13
N PRO A 56 7.09 -9.95 -1.01
CA PRO A 56 7.85 -8.86 -0.39
C PRO A 56 8.18 -9.14 1.10
N ALA A 57 7.38 -9.98 1.76
CA ALA A 57 7.68 -10.57 3.06
C ALA A 57 7.20 -12.03 3.10
N PRO A 58 7.72 -12.89 4.00
CA PRO A 58 7.44 -14.34 3.99
C PRO A 58 5.96 -14.72 3.85
N HIS A 59 5.09 -14.03 4.58
CA HIS A 59 3.65 -14.34 4.64
C HIS A 59 2.76 -13.40 3.83
N PHE A 60 3.33 -12.47 3.07
CA PHE A 60 2.57 -11.52 2.26
C PHE A 60 3.02 -11.60 0.81
N THR A 61 2.08 -11.90 -0.07
CA THR A 61 2.29 -11.82 -1.52
C THR A 61 2.06 -10.41 -2.02
N LEU A 62 2.60 -10.09 -3.20
CA LEU A 62 2.35 -8.79 -3.79
C LEU A 62 0.88 -8.63 -4.20
N ALA A 63 0.23 -9.72 -4.64
CA ALA A 63 -1.20 -9.73 -4.97
C ALA A 63 -2.07 -9.23 -3.80
N GLU A 64 -1.81 -9.67 -2.57
CA GLU A 64 -2.54 -9.22 -1.37
C GLU A 64 -2.37 -7.72 -1.09
N LEU A 65 -1.21 -7.15 -1.46
CA LEU A 65 -0.87 -5.76 -1.21
C LEU A 65 -1.31 -4.82 -2.33
N MET A 66 -1.76 -5.33 -3.47
CA MET A 66 -2.14 -4.52 -4.64
C MET A 66 -3.48 -4.91 -5.25
N LEU A 67 -4.27 -5.73 -4.55
CA LEU A 67 -5.59 -6.15 -5.05
C LEU A 67 -6.49 -4.92 -5.16
N VAL A 68 -6.92 -4.63 -6.39
CA VAL A 68 -7.79 -3.49 -6.74
C VAL A 68 -9.21 -3.96 -7.10
N ASP A 69 -10.18 -3.07 -6.99
CA ASP A 69 -11.57 -3.26 -7.37
C ASP A 69 -11.93 -2.45 -8.62
N CYS A 70 -13.21 -2.51 -8.99
CA CYS A 70 -13.77 -1.84 -10.16
C CYS A 70 -13.67 -0.30 -10.17
N ARG A 71 -13.16 0.33 -9.11
CA ARG A 71 -12.97 1.78 -8.99
C ARG A 71 -11.54 2.22 -9.32
N GLU A 72 -10.68 1.28 -9.68
CA GLU A 72 -9.37 1.59 -10.23
C GLU A 72 -9.47 2.11 -11.68
N ALA A 73 -8.43 2.78 -12.16
CA ALA A 73 -8.38 3.29 -13.54
C ALA A 73 -8.49 2.14 -14.56
N GLU A 74 -9.25 2.36 -15.65
CA GLU A 74 -9.56 1.35 -16.67
C GLU A 74 -8.31 0.66 -17.23
N LEU A 75 -7.24 1.44 -17.47
CA LEU A 75 -5.93 0.91 -17.89
C LEU A 75 -5.41 -0.16 -16.92
N LEU A 76 -5.43 0.12 -15.62
CA LEU A 76 -4.89 -0.74 -14.56
C LEU A 76 -5.87 -1.85 -14.15
N LEU A 77 -7.14 -1.76 -14.52
CA LEU A 77 -8.11 -2.83 -14.32
C LEU A 77 -7.96 -3.94 -15.35
N HIS A 78 -7.59 -3.59 -16.59
CA HIS A 78 -7.67 -4.50 -17.72
C HIS A 78 -6.31 -4.86 -18.33
N GLN A 79 -5.26 -4.08 -18.07
CA GLN A 79 -3.99 -4.24 -18.77
C GLN A 79 -2.81 -4.37 -17.82
N PHE A 80 -2.12 -5.51 -17.96
CA PHE A 80 -0.77 -5.64 -17.46
C PHE A 80 0.23 -5.01 -18.44
N PRO A 81 1.36 -4.47 -17.95
CA PRO A 81 1.87 -4.59 -16.57
C PRO A 81 1.22 -3.64 -15.55
N HIS A 82 1.20 -4.06 -14.29
CA HIS A 82 0.89 -3.18 -13.16
C HIS A 82 2.19 -2.66 -12.53
N TYR A 83 2.09 -1.51 -11.85
CA TYR A 83 3.23 -0.83 -11.25
C TYR A 83 2.91 -0.47 -9.81
N VAL A 84 3.70 -1.00 -8.87
CA VAL A 84 3.51 -0.78 -7.44
C VAL A 84 4.66 0.06 -6.87
N PRO A 85 4.42 1.04 -5.99
CA PRO A 85 5.47 1.85 -5.39
C PRO A 85 6.54 1.00 -4.73
N CYS A 86 7.81 1.35 -4.92
CA CYS A 86 8.90 0.56 -4.35
C CYS A 86 8.83 0.47 -2.82
N ALA A 87 8.28 1.51 -2.16
CA ALA A 87 8.11 1.58 -0.70
C ALA A 87 7.20 0.48 -0.12
N ILE A 88 6.45 -0.26 -0.95
CA ILE A 88 5.58 -1.37 -0.53
C ILE A 88 6.29 -2.47 0.28
N VAL A 89 7.61 -2.62 0.09
CA VAL A 89 8.43 -3.56 0.87
C VAL A 89 8.53 -3.18 2.35
N LEU A 90 8.43 -1.89 2.67
CA LEU A 90 8.43 -1.41 4.05
C LEU A 90 7.11 -1.77 4.74
N LEU A 91 5.98 -1.58 4.04
CA LEU A 91 4.67 -2.01 4.51
C LEU A 91 4.65 -3.52 4.73
N ALA A 92 5.11 -4.31 3.75
CA ALA A 92 5.16 -5.76 3.88
C ALA A 92 6.02 -6.22 5.07
N THR A 93 7.15 -5.56 5.30
CA THR A 93 8.02 -5.84 6.46
C THR A 93 7.32 -5.52 7.78
N PHE A 94 6.64 -4.37 7.87
CA PHE A 94 5.85 -4.01 9.04
C PHE A 94 4.73 -5.03 9.29
N LEU A 95 3.99 -5.41 8.26
CA LEU A 95 2.90 -6.39 8.34
C LEU A 95 3.41 -7.78 8.76
N GLU A 96 4.59 -8.18 8.33
CA GLU A 96 5.24 -9.42 8.77
C GLU A 96 5.59 -9.38 10.27
N ASN A 97 6.09 -8.26 10.77
CA ASN A 97 6.33 -8.08 12.21
C ASN A 97 5.01 -8.06 12.98
N PHE A 98 4.00 -7.37 12.47
CA PHE A 98 2.66 -7.34 13.06
C PHE A 98 2.03 -8.73 13.14
N ARG A 99 2.11 -9.52 12.05
CA ARG A 99 1.68 -10.92 12.02
C ARG A 99 2.37 -11.76 13.10
N ARG A 100 3.69 -11.58 13.29
CA ARG A 100 4.45 -12.30 14.34
C ARG A 100 3.97 -11.91 15.73
N GLU A 101 3.77 -10.62 15.97
CA GLU A 101 3.34 -10.09 17.27
C GLU A 101 1.93 -10.56 17.65
N VAL A 102 0.99 -10.56 16.71
CA VAL A 102 -0.37 -11.07 16.95
C VAL A 102 -0.43 -12.60 16.93
N ASN A 103 0.65 -13.27 16.53
CA ASN A 103 0.77 -14.71 16.39
C ASN A 103 -0.40 -15.36 15.62
N ALA A 104 -0.82 -14.71 14.54
CA ALA A 104 -1.93 -15.17 13.71
C ALA A 104 -1.81 -14.63 12.27
N PRO A 105 -2.43 -15.29 11.27
CA PRO A 105 -2.54 -14.73 9.92
C PRO A 105 -3.23 -13.35 9.93
N VAL A 106 -2.79 -12.45 9.06
CA VAL A 106 -3.34 -11.10 8.90
C VAL A 106 -3.88 -10.98 7.48
N PHE A 107 -5.14 -10.58 7.33
CA PHE A 107 -5.82 -10.53 6.04
C PHE A 107 -6.12 -9.10 5.62
N ILE A 108 -5.63 -8.73 4.44
CA ILE A 108 -5.80 -7.40 3.86
C ILE A 108 -7.08 -7.39 3.02
N SER A 109 -7.87 -6.32 3.16
CA SER A 109 -9.11 -6.15 2.40
C SER A 109 -8.80 -6.03 0.90
N ALA A 110 -9.78 -6.34 0.04
CA ALA A 110 -9.71 -5.89 -1.34
C ALA A 110 -9.66 -4.34 -1.37
N ASN A 111 -8.77 -3.76 -2.17
CA ASN A 111 -8.34 -2.35 -2.12
C ASN A 111 -7.72 -1.93 -0.80
N GLY A 112 -7.40 -2.87 0.07
CA GLY A 112 -6.84 -2.55 1.37
C GLY A 112 -5.40 -2.09 1.27
N GLY A 113 -4.66 -2.51 0.24
CA GLY A 113 -3.27 -2.12 0.03
C GLY A 113 -3.08 -0.92 -0.89
N TYR A 114 -2.16 -1.02 -1.84
CA TYR A 114 -1.88 -0.01 -2.85
C TYR A 114 -3.09 0.26 -3.74
N ARG A 115 -3.32 1.54 -4.02
CA ARG A 115 -4.29 2.06 -5.01
C ARG A 115 -3.59 3.08 -5.87
N SER A 116 -3.85 3.13 -7.17
CA SER A 116 -3.20 4.13 -8.01
C SER A 116 -3.66 5.56 -7.66
N PRO A 117 -2.88 6.60 -8.00
CA PRO A 117 -3.33 8.00 -7.90
C PRO A 117 -4.61 8.31 -8.68
N ALA A 118 -4.96 7.52 -9.69
CA ALA A 118 -6.19 7.65 -10.47
C ALA A 118 -7.39 6.87 -9.91
N HIS A 119 -7.20 6.11 -8.82
CA HIS A 119 -8.28 5.35 -8.19
C HIS A 119 -9.38 6.29 -7.68
N GLN A 120 -10.66 5.97 -7.95
CA GLN A 120 -11.78 6.89 -7.70
C GLN A 120 -11.99 7.20 -6.20
N ILE A 121 -11.65 6.26 -5.30
CA ILE A 121 -11.62 6.55 -3.86
C ILE A 121 -10.31 7.22 -3.46
N GLY A 122 -10.40 8.47 -3.06
CA GLY A 122 -9.31 9.24 -2.47
C GLY A 122 -8.25 9.72 -3.46
N GLY A 123 -8.06 8.99 -4.57
CA GLY A 123 -7.11 9.32 -5.63
C GLY A 123 -5.70 9.57 -5.09
N ALA A 124 -4.99 10.50 -5.74
CA ALA A 124 -3.63 10.89 -5.40
C ALA A 124 -3.45 11.43 -3.97
N LYS A 125 -4.51 11.91 -3.33
CA LYS A 125 -4.45 12.42 -1.94
C LYS A 125 -4.46 11.30 -0.91
N SER A 126 -4.85 10.10 -1.32
CA SER A 126 -4.91 8.94 -0.45
C SER A 126 -3.50 8.43 -0.13
N ILE A 127 -3.24 8.15 1.14
CA ILE A 127 -1.99 7.51 1.57
C ILE A 127 -1.76 6.15 0.89
N HIS A 128 -2.83 5.46 0.48
CA HIS A 128 -2.73 4.22 -0.31
C HIS A 128 -1.99 4.42 -1.64
N ALA A 129 -1.93 5.64 -2.19
CA ALA A 129 -1.17 5.98 -3.39
C ALA A 129 0.35 5.87 -3.22
N TRP A 130 0.85 5.86 -1.97
CA TRP A 130 2.26 5.63 -1.66
C TRP A 130 2.63 4.14 -1.51
N GLY A 131 1.63 3.24 -1.50
CA GLY A 131 1.85 1.81 -1.26
C GLY A 131 2.31 1.50 0.16
N THR A 132 2.05 2.40 1.10
CA THR A 132 2.52 2.35 2.49
C THR A 132 1.39 2.21 3.52
N ALA A 133 0.16 1.96 3.04
CA ALA A 133 -1.02 1.79 3.86
C ALA A 133 -1.71 0.44 3.61
N ALA A 134 -2.33 -0.10 4.67
CA ALA A 134 -3.09 -1.33 4.63
C ALA A 134 -4.41 -1.19 5.41
N ASN A 135 -5.50 -1.70 4.83
CA ASN A 135 -6.75 -1.98 5.52
C ASN A 135 -6.82 -3.47 5.82
N ILE A 136 -6.86 -3.82 7.11
CA ILE A 136 -6.92 -5.20 7.60
C ILE A 136 -8.36 -5.45 8.07
N TYR A 137 -9.03 -6.44 7.48
CA TYR A 137 -10.40 -6.80 7.88
C TYR A 137 -10.43 -7.99 8.85
N ARG A 138 -9.34 -8.76 8.96
CA ARG A 138 -9.30 -9.95 9.82
C ARG A 138 -7.89 -10.27 10.33
N VAL A 139 -7.80 -10.72 11.57
CA VAL A 139 -6.60 -11.31 12.19
C VAL A 139 -6.98 -12.65 12.81
N GLY A 140 -6.35 -13.74 12.35
CA GLY A 140 -6.78 -15.10 12.67
C GLY A 140 -8.26 -15.29 12.34
N ASP A 141 -9.04 -15.67 13.35
CA ASP A 141 -10.51 -15.84 13.26
C ASP A 141 -11.29 -14.57 13.67
N THR A 142 -10.59 -13.49 14.04
CA THR A 142 -11.22 -12.25 14.51
C THR A 142 -11.39 -11.27 13.35
N PHE A 143 -12.64 -11.02 12.96
CA PHE A 143 -12.96 -9.90 12.06
C PHE A 143 -12.84 -8.56 12.79
N LEU A 144 -12.32 -7.55 12.10
CA LEU A 144 -12.04 -6.22 12.65
C LEU A 144 -13.16 -5.23 12.31
N HIS A 145 -14.36 -5.47 12.84
CA HIS A 145 -15.58 -4.70 12.54
C HIS A 145 -16.22 -4.06 13.78
N ASP A 146 -15.50 -4.04 14.91
CA ASP A 146 -15.98 -3.45 16.15
C ASP A 146 -14.88 -2.72 16.91
N ALA A 147 -15.30 -1.88 17.87
CA ALA A 147 -14.37 -1.08 18.66
C ALA A 147 -13.38 -1.92 19.47
N LYS A 148 -13.77 -3.11 19.93
CA LYS A 148 -12.94 -3.96 20.79
C LYS A 148 -11.78 -4.56 20.00
N SER A 149 -12.09 -5.15 18.86
CA SER A 149 -11.13 -5.78 17.95
C SER A 149 -10.20 -4.75 17.32
N ILE A 150 -10.73 -3.65 16.75
CA ILE A 150 -9.92 -2.61 16.12
C ILE A 150 -8.97 -1.95 17.13
N LYS A 151 -9.45 -1.59 18.33
CA LYS A 151 -8.57 -0.98 19.35
C LYS A 151 -7.50 -1.95 19.85
N ARG A 152 -7.83 -3.22 20.07
CA ARG A 152 -6.85 -4.24 20.51
C ARG A 152 -5.71 -4.37 19.51
N TYR A 153 -6.04 -4.65 18.26
CA TYR A 153 -5.02 -4.89 17.22
C TYR A 153 -4.32 -3.60 16.79
N GLY A 154 -5.02 -2.46 16.85
CA GLY A 154 -4.42 -1.15 16.67
C GLY A 154 -3.36 -0.83 17.72
N ALA A 155 -3.63 -1.10 19.01
CA ALA A 155 -2.66 -0.90 20.08
C ALA A 155 -1.39 -1.76 19.87
N ILE A 156 -1.56 -3.03 19.46
CA ILE A 156 -0.44 -3.92 19.15
C ILE A 156 0.39 -3.33 17.99
N ALA A 157 -0.26 -2.89 16.91
CA ALA A 157 0.42 -2.29 15.77
C ALA A 157 1.22 -1.03 16.19
N SER A 158 0.60 -0.13 16.95
CA SER A 158 1.26 1.10 17.44
C SER A 158 2.46 0.81 18.35
N CYS A 159 2.47 -0.29 19.11
CA CYS A 159 3.62 -0.66 19.94
C CYS A 159 4.83 -1.18 19.13
N LEU A 160 4.66 -1.57 17.87
CA LEU A 160 5.74 -2.13 17.06
C LEU A 160 6.66 -1.07 16.44
N SER A 161 6.16 0.15 16.24
CA SER A 161 6.94 1.23 15.63
C SER A 161 6.29 2.58 15.86
N GLU A 162 7.08 3.58 16.25
CA GLU A 162 6.63 4.98 16.31
C GLU A 162 6.27 5.55 14.92
N ALA A 163 6.72 4.90 13.84
CA ALA A 163 6.44 5.34 12.47
C ALA A 163 5.06 4.93 11.95
N VAL A 164 4.32 4.04 12.66
CA VAL A 164 3.01 3.60 12.20
C VAL A 164 1.90 4.51 12.75
N LEU A 165 1.07 5.01 11.86
CA LEU A 165 -0.19 5.62 12.24
C LEU A 165 -1.30 4.55 12.18
N VAL A 166 -2.11 4.49 13.23
CA VAL A 166 -3.31 3.66 13.28
C VAL A 166 -4.52 4.56 13.39
N ARG A 167 -5.49 4.40 12.50
CA ARG A 167 -6.73 5.18 12.60
C ARG A 167 -7.56 4.69 13.79
N PRO A 168 -8.13 5.61 14.60
CA PRO A 168 -8.98 5.23 15.71
C PRO A 168 -10.34 4.71 15.21
N PHE A 169 -10.99 3.90 16.03
CA PHE A 169 -12.34 3.42 15.75
C PHE A 169 -13.37 4.56 15.63
N GLY A 170 -14.24 4.50 14.63
CA GLY A 170 -15.46 5.31 14.52
C GLY A 170 -15.85 5.68 13.08
N PRO A 171 -17.01 6.33 12.90
CA PRO A 171 -17.57 6.65 11.58
C PRO A 171 -17.08 7.99 10.99
N GLY A 172 -16.30 8.75 11.76
CA GLY A 172 -15.88 10.11 11.39
C GLY A 172 -14.70 10.17 10.42
N ALA A 173 -14.43 11.36 9.88
CA ALA A 173 -13.24 11.57 9.06
C ALA A 173 -11.96 11.16 9.81
N GLY A 174 -11.08 10.42 9.13
CA GLY A 174 -9.84 9.89 9.72
C GLY A 174 -10.04 8.70 10.67
N LYS A 175 -11.25 8.13 10.75
CA LYS A 175 -11.59 6.96 11.56
C LYS A 175 -12.03 5.79 10.68
N THR A 176 -12.09 4.59 11.25
CA THR A 176 -12.60 3.38 10.60
C THR A 176 -13.44 2.55 11.57
N ASP A 177 -14.48 1.86 11.08
CA ASP A 177 -15.37 1.02 11.92
C ASP A 177 -15.61 -0.38 11.36
N ASP A 178 -15.14 -0.68 10.15
CA ASP A 178 -15.26 -1.97 9.46
C ASP A 178 -13.91 -2.63 9.12
N HIS A 179 -12.79 -1.96 9.45
CA HIS A 179 -11.43 -2.49 9.33
C HIS A 179 -10.45 -1.74 10.24
N LEU A 180 -9.26 -2.32 10.44
CA LEU A 180 -8.10 -1.62 10.99
C LEU A 180 -7.32 -0.98 9.84
N HIS A 181 -7.22 0.34 9.81
CA HIS A 181 -6.32 1.05 8.91
C HIS A 181 -5.00 1.35 9.60
N LEU A 182 -3.90 1.01 8.93
CA LEU A 182 -2.56 1.42 9.31
C LEU A 182 -1.82 2.00 8.11
N ASP A 183 -0.91 2.94 8.38
CA ASP A 183 -0.02 3.47 7.37
C ASP A 183 1.34 3.90 7.96
N LEU A 184 2.36 3.92 7.10
CA LEU A 184 3.72 4.34 7.44
C LEU A 184 4.02 5.77 6.96
N GLY A 185 3.00 6.57 6.65
CA GLY A 185 3.15 7.90 6.07
C GLY A 185 3.55 7.92 4.59
N PHE A 186 3.85 9.12 4.09
CA PHE A 186 4.10 9.43 2.67
C PHE A 186 5.52 9.04 2.21
N VAL A 187 5.93 7.80 2.50
CA VAL A 187 7.30 7.33 2.24
C VAL A 187 7.52 7.11 0.75
N ARG A 188 8.57 7.73 0.21
CA ARG A 188 9.11 7.43 -1.11
C ARG A 188 10.40 6.64 -0.96
N MET A 189 10.61 5.66 -1.84
CA MET A 189 11.84 4.89 -1.87
C MET A 189 12.50 5.00 -3.23
N THR A 190 13.77 5.39 -3.23
CA THR A 190 14.65 5.36 -4.40
C THR A 190 15.49 4.08 -4.35
N PRO A 191 15.26 3.11 -5.24
CA PRO A 191 16.03 1.88 -5.29
C PRO A 191 17.51 2.15 -5.60
N ARG A 192 18.42 1.32 -5.06
CA ARG A 192 19.89 1.51 -5.22
C ARG A 192 20.36 1.57 -6.68
N GLN A 193 19.61 0.95 -7.60
CA GLN A 193 19.92 0.92 -9.03
C GLN A 193 19.34 2.12 -9.80
N CYS A 194 18.66 3.03 -9.12
CA CYS A 194 18.00 4.19 -9.70
C CYS A 194 18.63 5.49 -9.19
N SER A 195 18.47 6.55 -9.98
CA SER A 195 18.90 7.90 -9.63
C SER A 195 17.70 8.83 -9.58
N GLU A 196 17.67 9.72 -8.60
CA GLU A 196 16.70 10.83 -8.53
C GLU A 196 17.08 11.96 -9.47
N ALA A 197 18.36 12.06 -9.87
CA ALA A 197 18.79 13.00 -10.89
C ALA A 197 18.01 12.70 -12.18
N THR A 198 17.36 13.74 -12.69
CA THR A 198 16.64 13.75 -13.98
C THR A 198 17.57 13.46 -15.14
#